data_AF-A0A4S2JCT0-F1
#
_entry.id   AF-A0A4S2JCT0-F1
#
_cell.length_a   1.000
_cell.length_b   1.000
_cell.length_c   1.000
_cell.angle_alpha   90.00
_cell.angle_beta   90.00
_cell.angle_gamma   90.00
#
_symmetry.space_group_name_H-M   'P 1'
#
loop_
_entity.id
_entity.type
_entity.pdbx_description
1 polymer ?
#
loop_
_entity_poly.entity_id
_entity_poly.type
_entity_poly.pdbx_seq_one_letter_code
_entity_poly.pdbx_strand_id
1 'polypeptide(L)'
;MEVLIDCYFDRLFSEMERSCLASRYKRRELVNYFTDVINSCAEAENLDKQDVCERIVFSALRYHNITMMENGSICLLGKFHNVLYVAAKLCYDWNIDNNVIVSRLLNDIFYCEKTFERLLVGAIFGTRVTHFLSGWKCDFDDREENIRALVYFLDHAISGRLEYRCESSPIKRRFIDVPMESYGQVLPLRVAIQHGAPDILLIMLRYGASVESDNLAPSPMEIILTKLSEFEAHPGEEEVVYPEHLLTCLKLLLRTVTSACVRTPDHIAAHSGIFSVPLYEQYPNLTNQNLVPPERSGIRPAELRHLCRCRIRETLHSNWALPHGIKKLQIPESLRSYLDLLQD
;
A
#
# COMPACT_ATOMS: atom_id res chain seq x y z
N MET A 1 2.77 -24.38 -26.95
CA MET A 1 3.57 -23.77 -25.86
C MET A 1 2.83 -23.84 -24.52
N GLU A 2 1.61 -23.31 -24.38
CA GLU A 2 0.90 -23.28 -23.08
C GLU A 2 0.83 -24.65 -22.39
N VAL A 3 0.32 -25.69 -23.06
CA VAL A 3 0.26 -27.06 -22.51
C VAL A 3 1.63 -27.59 -22.08
N LEU A 4 2.72 -27.21 -22.77
CA LEU A 4 4.07 -27.63 -22.42
C LEU A 4 4.57 -26.92 -21.15
N ILE A 5 4.31 -25.60 -21.04
CA ILE A 5 4.62 -24.82 -19.84
C ILE A 5 3.84 -25.40 -18.66
N ASP A 6 2.58 -25.73 -18.85
CA ASP A 6 1.74 -26.27 -17.77
C ASP A 6 2.20 -27.64 -17.29
N CYS A 7 2.48 -28.58 -18.20
CA CYS A 7 3.05 -29.88 -17.83
C CYS A 7 4.43 -29.72 -17.17
N TYR A 8 5.20 -28.71 -17.57
CA TYR A 8 6.48 -28.39 -16.95
C TYR A 8 6.30 -27.87 -15.53
N PHE A 9 5.35 -26.96 -15.29
CA PHE A 9 4.96 -26.50 -13.96
C PHE A 9 4.53 -27.67 -13.08
N ASP A 10 3.63 -28.53 -13.56
CA ASP A 10 3.17 -29.69 -12.79
C ASP A 10 4.32 -30.60 -12.39
N ARG A 11 5.24 -30.89 -13.33
CA ARG A 11 6.41 -31.74 -13.05
C ARG A 11 7.37 -31.07 -12.07
N LEU A 12 7.78 -29.83 -12.35
CA LEU A 12 8.71 -29.07 -11.51
C LEU A 12 8.18 -28.99 -10.08
N PHE A 13 6.92 -28.60 -9.92
CA PHE A 13 6.32 -28.45 -8.60
C PHE A 13 6.04 -29.80 -7.94
N SER A 14 5.78 -30.89 -8.66
CA SER A 14 5.60 -32.22 -8.06
C SER A 14 6.84 -32.71 -7.33
N GLU A 15 8.03 -32.39 -7.84
CA GLU A 15 9.33 -32.77 -7.28
C GLU A 15 9.77 -31.86 -6.11
N MET A 16 9.14 -30.69 -5.94
CA MET A 16 9.47 -29.74 -4.86
C MET A 16 8.80 -30.08 -3.53
N GLU A 17 9.55 -29.97 -2.43
CA GLU A 17 8.96 -30.00 -1.09
C GLU A 17 7.97 -28.84 -0.88
N ARG A 18 6.94 -29.07 -0.05
CA ARG A 18 5.90 -28.06 0.22
C ARG A 18 6.46 -26.74 0.78
N SER A 19 7.53 -26.79 1.56
CA SER A 19 8.19 -25.63 2.18
C SER A 19 9.24 -24.96 1.29
N CYS A 20 9.58 -25.52 0.13
CA CYS A 20 10.73 -25.09 -0.68
C CYS A 20 10.71 -23.58 -1.00
N LEU A 21 9.53 -23.07 -1.39
CA LEU A 21 9.34 -21.65 -1.73
C LEU A 21 9.11 -20.72 -0.52
N ALA A 22 9.23 -21.21 0.72
CA ALA A 22 9.18 -20.34 1.90
C ALA A 22 10.41 -19.42 1.98
N SER A 23 11.56 -19.91 1.52
CA SER A 23 12.79 -19.12 1.48
C SER A 23 12.83 -18.18 0.27
N ARG A 24 13.22 -16.92 0.48
CA ARG A 24 13.42 -15.95 -0.60
C ARG A 24 14.43 -16.41 -1.64
N TYR A 25 15.53 -17.06 -1.20
CA TYR A 25 16.55 -17.56 -2.12
C TYR A 25 15.95 -18.53 -3.15
N LYS A 26 15.10 -19.48 -2.71
CA LYS A 26 14.45 -20.43 -3.62
C LYS A 26 13.44 -19.78 -4.56
N ARG A 27 12.70 -18.77 -4.09
CA ARG A 27 11.83 -17.99 -4.98
C ARG A 27 12.63 -17.22 -6.03
N ARG A 28 13.75 -16.60 -5.63
CA ARG A 28 14.67 -15.90 -6.56
C ARG A 28 15.31 -16.86 -7.57
N GLU A 29 15.73 -18.04 -7.13
CA GLU A 29 16.24 -19.09 -8.02
C GLU A 29 15.20 -19.46 -9.09
N LEU A 30 13.93 -19.59 -8.68
CA LEU A 30 12.83 -19.89 -9.60
C LEU A 30 12.49 -18.71 -10.54
N VAL A 31 12.55 -17.46 -10.07
CA VAL A 31 12.40 -16.27 -10.92
C VAL A 31 13.51 -16.21 -11.97
N ASN A 32 14.76 -16.44 -11.57
CA ASN A 32 15.90 -16.48 -12.50
C ASN A 32 15.73 -17.59 -13.54
N TYR A 33 15.34 -18.78 -13.08
CA TYR A 33 15.04 -19.91 -13.96
C TYR A 33 13.99 -19.54 -15.01
N PHE A 34 12.85 -18.97 -14.60
CA PHE A 34 11.81 -18.56 -15.54
C PHE A 34 12.28 -17.42 -16.46
N THR A 35 13.12 -16.51 -15.97
CA THR A 35 13.74 -15.46 -16.79
C THR A 35 14.58 -16.06 -17.92
N ASP A 36 15.37 -17.10 -17.64
CA ASP A 36 16.15 -17.83 -18.65
C ASP A 36 15.25 -18.56 -19.65
N VAL A 37 14.15 -19.17 -19.18
CA VAL A 37 13.13 -19.79 -20.04
C VAL A 37 12.48 -18.77 -20.96
N ILE A 38 12.09 -17.59 -20.45
CA ILE A 38 11.49 -16.52 -21.25
C ILE A 38 12.42 -16.11 -22.37
N ASN A 39 13.69 -15.83 -22.05
CA ASN A 39 14.69 -15.44 -23.05
C ASN A 39 14.89 -16.55 -24.10
N SER A 40 15.06 -17.80 -23.66
CA SER A 40 15.33 -18.93 -24.56
C SER A 40 14.15 -19.24 -25.48
N CYS A 41 12.93 -19.25 -24.95
CA CYS A 41 11.71 -19.51 -25.74
C CYS A 41 11.43 -18.37 -26.72
N ALA A 42 11.59 -17.12 -26.29
CA ALA A 42 11.40 -15.96 -27.16
C ALA A 42 12.38 -15.97 -28.35
N GLU A 43 13.64 -16.32 -28.10
CA GLU A 43 14.65 -16.44 -29.17
C GLU A 43 14.41 -17.63 -30.10
N ALA A 44 14.09 -18.81 -29.54
CA ALA A 44 13.89 -20.03 -30.33
C ALA A 44 12.65 -19.98 -31.23
N GLU A 45 11.57 -19.36 -30.75
CA GLU A 45 10.29 -19.28 -31.48
C GLU A 45 10.03 -17.89 -32.11
N ASN A 46 10.98 -16.96 -31.99
CA ASN A 46 10.85 -15.57 -32.45
C ASN A 46 9.57 -14.89 -31.95
N LEU A 47 9.33 -14.99 -30.64
CA LEU A 47 8.18 -14.43 -29.94
C LEU A 47 8.56 -13.17 -29.15
N ASP A 48 7.56 -12.36 -28.83
CA ASP A 48 7.74 -11.26 -27.88
C ASP A 48 7.98 -11.80 -26.45
N LYS A 49 8.91 -11.18 -25.72
CA LYS A 49 9.29 -11.65 -24.38
C LYS A 49 8.19 -11.40 -23.34
N GLN A 50 7.43 -10.31 -23.48
CA GLN A 50 6.30 -10.05 -22.59
C GLN A 50 5.21 -11.12 -22.80
N ASP A 51 4.90 -11.48 -24.04
CA ASP A 51 3.94 -12.56 -24.35
C ASP A 51 4.33 -13.89 -23.68
N VAL A 52 5.62 -14.26 -23.73
CA VAL A 52 6.10 -15.49 -23.08
C VAL A 52 6.02 -15.38 -21.54
N CYS A 53 6.38 -14.23 -20.99
CA CYS A 53 6.27 -13.96 -19.55
C CYS A 53 4.81 -14.05 -19.07
N GLU A 54 3.86 -13.45 -19.81
CA GLU A 54 2.43 -13.51 -19.54
C GLU A 54 1.92 -14.96 -19.48
N ARG A 55 2.36 -15.81 -20.42
CA ARG A 55 2.00 -17.24 -20.43
C ARG A 55 2.52 -17.95 -19.18
N ILE A 56 3.77 -17.71 -18.77
CA ILE A 56 4.35 -18.32 -17.56
C ILE A 56 3.61 -17.87 -16.31
N VAL A 57 3.33 -16.56 -16.18
CA VAL A 57 2.55 -16.02 -15.07
C VAL A 57 1.15 -16.63 -15.05
N PHE A 58 0.50 -16.74 -16.21
CA PHE A 58 -0.82 -17.37 -16.31
C PHE A 58 -0.80 -18.85 -15.89
N SER A 59 0.21 -19.61 -16.29
CA SER A 59 0.41 -20.99 -15.85
C SER A 59 0.62 -21.09 -14.34
N ALA A 60 1.39 -20.19 -13.73
CA ALA A 60 1.56 -20.11 -12.28
C ALA A 60 0.22 -19.88 -11.55
N LEU A 61 -0.59 -18.92 -12.03
CA LEU A 61 -1.93 -18.65 -11.49
C LEU A 61 -2.88 -19.84 -11.66
N ARG A 62 -2.79 -20.53 -12.81
CA ARG A 62 -3.62 -21.70 -13.10
C ARG A 62 -3.26 -22.89 -12.23
N TYR A 63 -1.97 -23.16 -12.02
CA TYR A 63 -1.48 -24.18 -11.11
C TYR A 63 -1.98 -23.94 -9.68
N HIS A 64 -1.88 -22.70 -9.19
CA HIS A 64 -2.45 -22.30 -7.90
C HIS A 64 -3.97 -22.58 -7.84
N ASN A 65 -4.72 -22.14 -8.86
CA ASN A 65 -6.17 -22.27 -8.89
C ASN A 65 -6.64 -23.73 -8.94
N ILE A 66 -6.02 -24.58 -9.78
CA ILE A 66 -6.35 -26.01 -9.87
C ILE A 66 -6.12 -26.69 -8.52
N THR A 67 -4.95 -26.51 -7.92
CA THR A 67 -4.60 -27.16 -6.64
C THR A 67 -5.48 -26.67 -5.48
N MET A 68 -5.91 -25.41 -5.52
CA MET A 68 -6.91 -24.87 -4.59
C MET A 68 -8.30 -25.48 -4.81
N MET A 69 -8.76 -25.61 -6.06
CA MET A 69 -10.06 -26.20 -6.40
C MET A 69 -10.14 -27.67 -6.00
N GLU A 70 -9.10 -28.45 -6.28
CA GLU A 70 -8.98 -29.86 -5.88
C GLU A 70 -8.98 -30.02 -4.36
N ASN A 71 -8.51 -29.02 -3.63
CA ASN A 71 -8.53 -28.96 -2.17
C ASN A 71 -9.79 -28.26 -1.61
N GLY A 72 -10.94 -28.39 -2.29
CA GLY A 72 -12.22 -27.86 -1.79
C GLY A 72 -12.30 -26.33 -1.79
N SER A 73 -11.62 -25.66 -2.73
CA SER A 73 -11.52 -24.19 -2.82
C SER A 73 -10.77 -23.53 -1.65
N ILE A 74 -9.89 -24.29 -1.00
CA ILE A 74 -9.02 -23.83 0.09
C ILE A 74 -7.56 -23.91 -0.36
N CYS A 75 -6.81 -22.84 -0.17
CA CYS A 75 -5.41 -22.79 -0.55
C CYS A 75 -4.56 -23.77 0.27
N LEU A 76 -3.72 -24.58 -0.40
CA LEU A 76 -2.81 -25.54 0.23
C LEU A 76 -1.57 -24.89 0.87
N LEU A 77 -1.39 -23.57 0.78
CA LEU A 77 -0.21 -22.84 1.29
C LEU A 77 1.13 -23.42 0.76
N GLY A 78 2.26 -22.99 1.34
CA GLY A 78 3.58 -23.47 0.93
C GLY A 78 3.86 -23.19 -0.55
N LYS A 79 4.43 -24.14 -1.29
CA LYS A 79 4.75 -24.00 -2.72
C LYS A 79 3.55 -23.63 -3.59
N PHE A 80 2.36 -24.13 -3.26
CA PHE A 80 1.11 -23.90 -4.01
C PHE A 80 0.64 -22.45 -3.93
N HIS A 81 0.99 -21.76 -2.85
CA HIS A 81 0.66 -20.35 -2.63
C HIS A 81 1.83 -19.44 -2.98
N ASN A 82 3.03 -19.81 -2.55
CA ASN A 82 4.22 -18.97 -2.69
C ASN A 82 4.66 -18.79 -4.15
N VAL A 83 4.16 -19.63 -5.07
CA VAL A 83 4.28 -19.41 -6.52
C VAL A 83 3.62 -18.10 -6.98
N LEU A 84 2.59 -17.61 -6.27
CA LEU A 84 1.99 -16.30 -6.55
C LEU A 84 3.00 -15.16 -6.37
N TYR A 85 3.94 -15.27 -5.42
CA TYR A 85 4.98 -14.27 -5.23
C TYR A 85 6.11 -14.35 -6.27
N VAL A 86 6.34 -15.55 -6.83
CA VAL A 86 7.21 -15.72 -8.01
C VAL A 86 6.55 -15.06 -9.22
N ALA A 87 5.25 -15.29 -9.42
CA ALA A 87 4.46 -14.61 -10.45
C ALA A 87 4.45 -13.09 -10.26
N ALA A 88 4.29 -12.59 -9.03
CA ALA A 88 4.34 -11.16 -8.71
C ALA A 88 5.69 -10.53 -9.08
N LYS A 89 6.80 -11.21 -8.74
CA LYS A 89 8.14 -10.75 -9.10
C LYS A 89 8.36 -10.76 -10.62
N LEU A 90 7.89 -11.79 -11.33
CA LEU A 90 7.96 -11.84 -12.80
C LEU A 90 7.13 -10.72 -13.46
N CYS A 91 5.91 -10.48 -12.98
CA CYS A 91 5.08 -9.36 -13.45
C CYS A 91 5.84 -8.03 -13.35
N TYR A 92 6.45 -7.78 -12.19
CA TYR A 92 7.23 -6.57 -11.95
C TYR A 92 8.50 -6.49 -12.82
N ASP A 93 9.32 -7.54 -12.83
CA ASP A 93 10.62 -7.55 -13.53
C ASP A 93 10.49 -7.38 -15.03
N TRP A 94 9.42 -7.93 -15.60
CA TRP A 94 9.12 -7.85 -17.03
C TRP A 94 8.16 -6.72 -17.39
N ASN A 95 7.74 -5.92 -16.40
CA ASN A 95 6.78 -4.82 -16.55
C ASN A 95 5.56 -5.25 -17.38
N ILE A 96 4.82 -6.26 -16.91
CA ILE A 96 3.65 -6.78 -17.63
C ILE A 96 2.54 -5.73 -17.61
N ASP A 97 2.23 -5.16 -18.78
CA ASP A 97 1.18 -4.15 -18.92
C ASP A 97 -0.25 -4.75 -18.91
N ASN A 98 -0.38 -6.07 -19.08
CA ASN A 98 -1.66 -6.78 -19.09
C ASN A 98 -2.34 -6.76 -17.70
N ASN A 99 -3.19 -5.75 -17.52
CA ASN A 99 -3.88 -5.52 -16.27
C ASN A 99 -4.82 -6.66 -15.85
N VAL A 100 -5.30 -7.49 -16.79
CA VAL A 100 -6.17 -8.64 -16.46
C VAL A 100 -5.38 -9.68 -15.67
N ILE A 101 -4.14 -9.97 -16.10
CA ILE A 101 -3.26 -10.94 -15.44
C ILE A 101 -2.84 -10.42 -14.06
N VAL A 102 -2.38 -9.17 -13.96
CA VAL A 102 -1.92 -8.59 -12.69
C VAL A 102 -3.10 -8.45 -11.70
N SER A 103 -4.29 -8.06 -12.17
CA SER A 103 -5.49 -8.00 -11.34
C SER A 103 -5.90 -9.37 -10.82
N ARG A 104 -5.83 -10.41 -11.66
CA ARG A 104 -6.10 -11.80 -11.24
C ARG A 104 -5.10 -12.25 -10.18
N LEU A 105 -3.81 -11.98 -10.36
CA LEU A 105 -2.78 -12.27 -9.37
C LEU A 105 -3.08 -11.62 -8.02
N LEU A 106 -3.41 -10.32 -8.00
CA LEU A 106 -3.75 -9.61 -6.77
C LEU A 106 -5.00 -10.19 -6.09
N ASN A 107 -6.00 -10.59 -6.88
CA ASN A 107 -7.20 -11.25 -6.36
C ASN A 107 -6.90 -12.64 -5.76
N ASP A 108 -6.05 -13.44 -6.41
CA ASP A 108 -5.65 -14.76 -5.91
C ASP A 108 -4.83 -14.64 -4.60
N ILE A 109 -3.92 -13.66 -4.52
CA ILE A 109 -3.19 -13.33 -3.27
C ILE A 109 -4.18 -12.96 -2.17
N PHE A 110 -5.06 -11.99 -2.41
CA PHE A 110 -6.03 -11.54 -1.40
C PHE A 110 -7.01 -12.64 -1.00
N TYR A 111 -7.46 -13.47 -1.94
CA TYR A 111 -8.38 -14.56 -1.65
C TYR A 111 -7.81 -15.48 -0.56
N CYS A 112 -6.52 -15.80 -0.65
CA CYS A 112 -5.83 -16.67 0.27
C CYS A 112 -5.41 -15.99 1.58
N GLU A 113 -4.81 -14.79 1.49
CA GLU A 113 -4.17 -14.14 2.64
C GLU A 113 -5.07 -13.13 3.36
N LYS A 114 -6.13 -12.64 2.70
CA LYS A 114 -6.96 -11.52 3.16
C LYS A 114 -6.19 -10.21 3.43
N THR A 115 -4.94 -10.12 2.95
CA THR A 115 -4.07 -8.95 3.08
C THR A 115 -3.11 -8.83 1.90
N PHE A 116 -2.42 -7.70 1.81
CA PHE A 116 -1.31 -7.45 0.88
C PHE A 116 0.00 -7.12 1.59
N GLU A 117 0.12 -7.45 2.88
CA GLU A 117 1.25 -7.02 3.71
C GLU A 117 2.61 -7.37 3.06
N ARG A 118 2.75 -8.54 2.43
CA ARG A 118 4.01 -9.00 1.82
C ARG A 118 4.46 -8.14 0.63
N LEU A 119 3.54 -7.44 -0.03
CA LEU A 119 3.84 -6.46 -1.09
C LEU A 119 4.14 -5.06 -0.53
N LEU A 120 3.73 -4.77 0.71
CA LEU A 120 3.82 -3.44 1.35
C LEU A 120 5.00 -3.31 2.30
N VAL A 121 5.29 -4.35 3.09
CA VAL A 121 6.26 -4.30 4.21
C VAL A 121 7.66 -3.92 3.76
N GLY A 122 8.10 -4.37 2.59
CA GLY A 122 9.43 -4.03 2.08
C GLY A 122 9.57 -2.56 1.71
N ALA A 123 8.50 -1.91 1.26
CA ALA A 123 8.48 -0.47 0.99
C ALA A 123 8.46 0.33 2.30
N ILE A 124 7.64 -0.08 3.27
CA ILE A 124 7.49 0.61 4.56
C ILE A 124 8.76 0.47 5.42
N PHE A 125 9.26 -0.75 5.61
CA PHE A 125 10.31 -1.05 6.59
C PHE A 125 11.69 -1.33 5.96
N GLY A 126 11.78 -1.37 4.63
CA GLY A 126 12.97 -1.84 3.92
C GLY A 126 13.17 -3.36 4.04
N THR A 127 14.25 -3.88 3.46
CA THR A 127 14.48 -5.34 3.31
C THR A 127 15.00 -6.06 4.54
N ARG A 128 15.45 -5.33 5.57
CA ARG A 128 16.09 -5.90 6.76
C ARG A 128 15.11 -6.40 7.82
N VAL A 129 13.99 -5.70 7.98
CA VAL A 129 13.08 -5.89 9.13
C VAL A 129 11.92 -6.83 8.81
N THR A 130 11.59 -7.06 7.52
CA THR A 130 10.39 -7.81 7.12
C THR A 130 10.36 -9.24 7.67
N HIS A 131 11.51 -9.93 7.66
CA HIS A 131 11.59 -11.32 8.14
C HIS A 131 11.32 -11.45 9.63
N PHE A 132 11.75 -10.48 10.43
CA PHE A 132 11.59 -10.52 11.87
C PHE A 132 10.12 -10.36 12.30
N LEU A 133 9.38 -9.50 11.58
CA LEU A 133 8.00 -9.16 11.93
C LEU A 133 6.96 -10.11 11.32
N SER A 134 7.17 -10.55 10.08
CA SER A 134 6.17 -11.32 9.31
C SER A 134 6.60 -12.77 9.00
N GLY A 135 7.82 -13.16 9.38
CA GLY A 135 8.41 -14.42 8.93
C GLY A 135 8.68 -14.48 7.41
N TRP A 136 8.41 -13.40 6.68
CA TRP A 136 8.57 -13.31 5.23
C TRP A 136 9.68 -12.34 4.83
N LYS A 137 10.63 -12.83 4.03
CA LYS A 137 11.61 -11.96 3.35
C LYS A 137 10.99 -11.45 2.07
N CYS A 138 10.93 -10.13 1.91
CA CYS A 138 10.43 -9.49 0.70
C CYS A 138 11.21 -9.94 -0.55
N ASP A 139 10.53 -10.08 -1.68
CA ASP A 139 11.09 -10.61 -2.93
C ASP A 139 11.91 -9.60 -3.73
N PHE A 140 11.79 -8.30 -3.41
CA PHE A 140 12.55 -7.22 -4.04
C PHE A 140 13.91 -7.00 -3.34
N ASP A 141 14.93 -6.62 -4.11
CA ASP A 141 16.34 -6.58 -3.71
C ASP A 141 16.68 -5.46 -2.74
N ASP A 142 16.13 -4.28 -2.96
CA ASP A 142 16.39 -3.11 -2.13
C ASP A 142 15.14 -2.24 -1.92
N ARG A 143 15.29 -1.18 -1.13
CA ARG A 143 14.20 -0.26 -0.79
C ARG A 143 13.61 0.43 -2.03
N GLU A 144 14.43 0.80 -3.00
CA GLU A 144 13.98 1.51 -4.20
C GLU A 144 13.19 0.59 -5.13
N GLU A 145 13.62 -0.66 -5.26
CA GLU A 145 12.86 -1.69 -5.97
C GLU A 145 11.52 -1.97 -5.27
N ASN A 146 11.51 -2.06 -3.93
CA ASN A 146 10.27 -2.20 -3.17
C ASN A 146 9.28 -1.05 -3.42
N ILE A 147 9.78 0.18 -3.46
CA ILE A 147 8.96 1.37 -3.75
C ILE A 147 8.41 1.31 -5.18
N ARG A 148 9.25 0.97 -6.16
CA ARG A 148 8.81 0.83 -7.56
C ARG A 148 7.81 -0.29 -7.74
N ALA A 149 7.99 -1.41 -7.06
CA ALA A 149 7.04 -2.53 -7.07
C ALA A 149 5.70 -2.15 -6.44
N LEU A 150 5.72 -1.43 -5.31
CA LEU A 150 4.49 -0.88 -4.71
C LEU A 150 3.73 0.00 -5.71
N VAL A 151 4.42 0.93 -6.37
CA VAL A 151 3.83 1.79 -7.41
C VAL A 151 3.26 0.97 -8.57
N TYR A 152 4.01 -0.03 -9.05
CA TYR A 152 3.55 -0.94 -10.12
C TYR A 152 2.22 -1.63 -9.75
N PHE A 153 2.12 -2.24 -8.57
CA PHE A 153 0.87 -2.91 -8.17
C PHE A 153 -0.27 -1.93 -7.90
N LEU A 154 0.04 -0.72 -7.41
CA LEU A 154 -0.96 0.33 -7.24
C LEU A 154 -1.54 0.80 -8.57
N ASP A 155 -0.71 0.95 -9.60
CA ASP A 155 -1.12 1.34 -10.95
C ASP A 155 -2.08 0.32 -11.56
N HIS A 156 -1.75 -0.97 -11.43
CA HIS A 156 -2.63 -2.05 -11.86
C HIS A 156 -3.92 -2.12 -11.02
N ALA A 157 -3.83 -1.97 -9.71
CA ALA A 157 -5.00 -2.00 -8.83
C ALA A 157 -6.00 -0.88 -9.15
N ILE A 158 -5.53 0.33 -9.47
CA ILE A 158 -6.39 1.43 -9.89
C ILE A 158 -6.98 1.17 -11.28
N SER A 159 -6.15 0.74 -12.22
CA SER A 159 -6.58 0.45 -13.59
C SER A 159 -7.64 -0.67 -13.62
N GLY A 160 -7.50 -1.68 -12.75
CA GLY A 160 -8.46 -2.76 -12.55
C GLY A 160 -9.64 -2.40 -11.63
N ARG A 161 -9.63 -1.22 -11.01
CA ARG A 161 -10.62 -0.78 -10.00
C ARG A 161 -10.82 -1.81 -8.89
N LEU A 162 -9.72 -2.33 -8.34
CA LEU A 162 -9.74 -3.44 -7.42
C LEU A 162 -10.20 -3.02 -6.02
N GLU A 163 -11.24 -3.69 -5.55
CA GLU A 163 -11.81 -3.51 -4.21
C GLU A 163 -12.00 -4.85 -3.51
N TYR A 164 -11.74 -4.85 -2.21
CA TYR A 164 -11.62 -6.03 -1.38
C TYR A 164 -12.54 -5.93 -0.16
N ARG A 165 -13.25 -7.02 0.15
CA ARG A 165 -14.04 -7.11 1.37
C ARG A 165 -13.16 -7.64 2.50
N CYS A 166 -12.84 -6.78 3.45
CA CYS A 166 -12.10 -7.14 4.65
C CYS A 166 -13.08 -7.57 5.74
N GLU A 167 -12.73 -8.57 6.56
CA GLU A 167 -13.63 -9.04 7.64
C GLU A 167 -13.84 -7.96 8.72
N SER A 168 -12.83 -7.13 8.94
CA SER A 168 -12.84 -6.03 9.92
C SER A 168 -13.68 -4.82 9.50
N SER A 169 -14.23 -4.78 8.27
CA SER A 169 -15.00 -3.63 7.78
C SER A 169 -16.18 -4.04 6.89
N PRO A 170 -17.37 -3.45 7.08
CA PRO A 170 -18.50 -3.69 6.19
C PRO A 170 -18.28 -3.07 4.79
N ILE A 171 -17.35 -2.11 4.67
CA ILE A 171 -17.07 -1.36 3.46
C ILE A 171 -15.94 -2.05 2.69
N LYS A 172 -16.07 -2.14 1.36
CA LYS A 172 -14.98 -2.60 0.51
C LYS A 172 -13.83 -1.59 0.52
N ARG A 173 -12.60 -2.08 0.55
CA ARG A 173 -11.40 -1.26 0.57
C ARG A 173 -10.62 -1.42 -0.72
N ARG A 174 -9.97 -0.35 -1.17
CA ARG A 174 -9.02 -0.41 -2.29
C ARG A 174 -7.77 -1.16 -1.86
N PHE A 175 -6.98 -1.64 -2.81
CA PHE A 175 -5.69 -2.32 -2.56
C PHE A 175 -4.84 -1.63 -1.48
N ILE A 176 -4.71 -0.30 -1.55
CA ILE A 176 -3.88 0.49 -0.64
C ILE A 176 -4.42 0.60 0.79
N ASP A 177 -5.72 0.37 0.97
CA ASP A 177 -6.42 0.47 2.24
C ASP A 177 -6.73 -0.91 2.84
N VAL A 178 -6.25 -2.01 2.24
CA VAL A 178 -6.40 -3.34 2.84
C VAL A 178 -5.55 -3.44 4.11
N PRO A 179 -6.13 -3.80 5.27
CA PRO A 179 -5.40 -3.88 6.53
C PRO A 179 -4.23 -4.88 6.51
N MET A 180 -3.21 -4.58 7.30
CA MET A 180 -2.05 -5.44 7.51
C MET A 180 -2.30 -6.35 8.73
N GLU A 181 -2.60 -7.62 8.47
CA GLU A 181 -3.04 -8.59 9.50
C GLU A 181 -2.00 -8.78 10.61
N SER A 182 -0.71 -8.94 10.26
CA SER A 182 0.37 -9.13 11.25
C SER A 182 0.68 -7.88 12.08
N TYR A 183 0.06 -6.74 11.77
CA TYR A 183 0.35 -5.43 12.36
C TYR A 183 -0.84 -4.88 13.15
N GLY A 184 -1.68 -5.77 13.70
CA GLY A 184 -2.85 -5.39 14.48
C GLY A 184 -4.04 -4.97 13.62
N GLN A 185 -4.13 -5.49 12.39
CA GLN A 185 -5.23 -5.23 11.45
C GLN A 185 -5.44 -3.72 11.17
N VAL A 186 -4.33 -2.97 11.09
CA VAL A 186 -4.36 -1.53 10.81
C VAL A 186 -4.09 -1.25 9.33
N LEU A 187 -4.55 -0.08 8.86
CA LEU A 187 -4.30 0.36 7.48
C LEU A 187 -2.80 0.61 7.21
N PRO A 188 -2.29 0.29 6.01
CA PRO A 188 -0.88 0.50 5.66
C PRO A 188 -0.39 1.93 5.88
N LEU A 189 -1.25 2.93 5.62
CA LEU A 189 -0.98 4.34 5.85
C LEU A 189 -0.58 4.63 7.31
N ARG A 190 -1.25 3.98 8.27
CA ARG A 190 -1.01 4.16 9.70
C ARG A 190 0.32 3.57 10.11
N VAL A 191 0.67 2.41 9.55
CA VAL A 191 1.97 1.77 9.77
C VAL A 191 3.10 2.67 9.24
N ALA A 192 2.93 3.28 8.07
CA ALA A 192 3.91 4.21 7.51
C ALA A 192 4.13 5.45 8.41
N ILE A 193 3.07 5.99 9.02
CA ILE A 193 3.15 7.10 9.98
C ILE A 193 3.87 6.67 11.26
N GLN A 194 3.48 5.53 11.83
CA GLN A 194 4.12 4.98 13.04
C GLN A 194 5.60 4.72 12.83
N HIS A 195 5.98 4.22 11.65
CA HIS A 195 7.38 4.01 11.26
C HIS A 195 8.12 5.31 10.95
N GLY A 196 7.41 6.39 10.62
CA GLY A 196 8.02 7.67 10.25
C GLY A 196 8.60 7.65 8.83
N ALA A 197 7.88 7.06 7.87
CA ALA A 197 8.29 6.93 6.46
C ALA A 197 7.57 7.96 5.55
N PRO A 198 8.04 9.22 5.48
CA PRO A 198 7.34 10.29 4.76
C PRO A 198 7.25 10.08 3.24
N ASP A 199 8.24 9.42 2.63
CA ASP A 199 8.24 9.12 1.20
C ASP A 199 7.18 8.08 0.82
N ILE A 200 7.06 7.01 1.62
CA ILE A 200 6.00 6.01 1.46
C ILE A 200 4.64 6.62 1.75
N LEU A 201 4.53 7.45 2.81
CA LEU A 201 3.32 8.18 3.14
C LEU A 201 2.88 9.08 1.97
N LEU A 202 3.79 9.83 1.35
CA LEU A 202 3.49 10.65 0.19
C LEU A 202 2.95 9.82 -0.97
N ILE A 203 3.59 8.69 -1.30
CA ILE A 203 3.08 7.76 -2.31
C ILE A 203 1.66 7.33 -1.94
N MET A 204 1.44 6.88 -0.70
CA MET A 204 0.13 6.38 -0.32
C MET A 204 -0.97 7.43 -0.42
N LEU A 205 -0.71 8.65 0.05
CA LEU A 205 -1.64 9.77 -0.05
C LEU A 205 -1.88 10.18 -1.52
N ARG A 206 -0.86 10.16 -2.38
CA ARG A 206 -1.02 10.45 -3.82
C ARG A 206 -1.97 9.46 -4.51
N TYR A 207 -1.91 8.19 -4.11
CA TYR A 207 -2.83 7.14 -4.55
C TYR A 207 -4.19 7.16 -3.85
N GLY A 208 -4.39 8.10 -2.91
CA GLY A 208 -5.66 8.33 -2.25
C GLY A 208 -5.96 7.35 -1.11
N ALA A 209 -4.93 6.87 -0.42
CA ALA A 209 -5.11 6.12 0.83
C ALA A 209 -5.97 6.90 1.83
N SER A 210 -6.84 6.19 2.55
CA SER A 210 -7.81 6.79 3.45
C SER A 210 -7.15 7.40 4.69
N VAL A 211 -7.49 8.65 4.94
CA VAL A 211 -7.10 9.40 6.15
C VAL A 211 -8.18 9.37 7.23
N GLU A 212 -9.27 8.63 7.00
CA GLU A 212 -10.39 8.55 7.94
C GLU A 212 -10.13 7.52 9.05
N SER A 213 -10.83 7.68 10.17
CA SER A 213 -10.75 6.70 11.25
C SER A 213 -11.80 5.60 11.06
N ASP A 214 -11.37 4.36 11.27
CA ASP A 214 -12.27 3.24 11.52
C ASP A 214 -12.80 3.36 12.97
N ASN A 215 -14.01 2.83 13.23
CA ASN A 215 -14.77 3.06 14.47
C ASN A 215 -14.00 2.84 15.80
N LEU A 216 -12.93 2.02 15.79
CA LEU A 216 -12.20 1.65 17.01
C LEU A 216 -10.77 2.16 17.08
N ALA A 217 -10.23 2.72 15.99
CA ALA A 217 -8.79 2.95 15.89
C ALA A 217 -8.47 4.39 15.48
N PRO A 218 -7.48 5.03 16.13
CA PRO A 218 -7.20 6.45 15.98
C PRO A 218 -6.95 6.82 14.52
N SER A 219 -7.40 8.01 14.12
CA SER A 219 -7.14 8.56 12.80
C SER A 219 -5.63 8.69 12.57
N PRO A 220 -5.18 8.61 11.30
CA PRO A 220 -3.81 8.95 10.91
C PRO A 220 -3.28 10.26 11.51
N MET A 221 -4.16 11.27 11.65
CA MET A 221 -3.85 12.55 12.28
C MET A 221 -3.61 12.41 13.79
N GLU A 222 -4.49 11.71 14.51
CA GLU A 222 -4.32 11.44 15.95
C GLU A 222 -3.05 10.64 16.26
N ILE A 223 -2.68 9.70 15.39
CA ILE A 223 -1.46 8.90 15.54
C ILE A 223 -0.21 9.78 15.51
N ILE A 224 -0.09 10.67 14.51
CA ILE A 224 1.10 11.52 14.40
C ILE A 224 1.15 12.56 15.52
N LEU A 225 0.00 13.12 15.91
CA LEU A 225 -0.07 14.13 16.98
C LEU A 225 0.24 13.54 18.34
N THR A 226 -0.29 12.36 18.65
CA THR A 226 0.06 11.63 19.88
C THR A 226 1.56 11.40 19.95
N LYS A 227 2.15 10.89 18.86
CA LYS A 227 3.60 10.66 18.79
C LYS A 227 4.42 11.95 18.96
N LEU A 228 3.98 13.07 18.38
CA LEU A 228 4.64 14.36 18.58
C LEU A 228 4.45 14.88 20.02
N SER A 229 3.31 14.64 20.65
CA SER A 229 3.06 15.08 22.03
C SER A 229 3.91 14.36 23.08
N GLU A 230 4.50 13.22 22.74
CA GLU A 230 5.43 12.47 23.59
C GLU A 230 6.83 13.13 23.69
N PHE A 231 7.14 14.10 22.84
CA PHE A 231 8.41 14.83 22.90
C PHE A 231 8.30 16.03 23.84
N GLU A 232 9.27 16.13 24.75
CA GLU A 232 9.42 17.22 25.71
C GLU A 232 10.75 17.94 25.46
N ALA A 233 10.85 19.19 25.90
CA ALA A 233 12.09 19.96 25.79
C ALA A 233 13.13 19.37 26.76
N HIS A 234 14.41 19.38 26.36
CA HIS A 234 15.46 18.91 27.27
C HIS A 234 15.58 19.85 28.47
N PRO A 235 16.05 19.36 29.63
CA PRO A 235 16.26 20.21 30.80
C PRO A 235 17.18 21.39 30.46
N GLY A 236 16.63 22.61 30.48
CA GLY A 236 17.35 23.85 30.16
C GLY A 236 17.13 24.40 28.74
N GLU A 237 16.33 23.71 27.91
CA GLU A 237 15.89 24.20 26.60
C GLU A 237 14.43 24.70 26.69
N GLU A 238 14.12 25.82 26.04
CA GLU A 238 12.74 26.35 25.97
C GLU A 238 11.91 25.69 24.84
N GLU A 239 12.58 25.11 23.82
CA GLU A 239 11.93 24.54 22.63
C GLU A 239 12.08 23.03 22.54
N VAL A 240 11.04 22.36 22.04
CA VAL A 240 11.05 20.92 21.76
C VAL A 240 11.65 20.66 20.38
N VAL A 241 12.67 19.81 20.29
CA VAL A 241 13.25 19.40 19.01
C VAL A 241 12.51 18.18 18.47
N TYR A 242 11.77 18.37 17.39
CA TYR A 242 11.01 17.30 16.73
C TYR A 242 11.80 16.61 15.62
N PRO A 243 11.68 15.28 15.46
CA PRO A 243 12.27 14.58 14.33
C PRO A 243 11.69 15.05 12.99
N GLU A 244 12.57 15.45 12.06
CA GLU A 244 12.18 16.04 10.77
C GLU A 244 11.25 15.14 9.94
N HIS A 245 11.47 13.83 9.98
CA HIS A 245 10.64 12.86 9.26
C HIS A 245 9.20 12.83 9.80
N LEU A 246 8.98 13.01 11.11
CA LEU A 246 7.63 13.09 11.69
C LEU A 246 6.94 14.40 11.35
N LEU A 247 7.68 15.52 11.37
CA LEU A 247 7.16 16.81 10.90
C LEU A 247 6.77 16.75 9.42
N THR A 248 7.55 16.06 8.61
CA THR A 248 7.24 15.84 7.19
C THR A 248 5.97 15.00 7.04
N CYS A 249 5.80 13.94 7.83
CA CYS A 249 4.56 13.16 7.84
C CYS A 249 3.34 14.02 8.24
N LEU A 250 3.46 14.85 9.28
CA LEU A 250 2.39 15.76 9.69
C LEU A 250 2.02 16.72 8.55
N LYS A 251 3.01 17.38 7.93
CA LYS A 251 2.79 18.28 6.79
C LYS A 251 2.07 17.57 5.64
N LEU A 252 2.47 16.35 5.30
CA LEU A 252 1.82 15.56 4.25
C LEU A 252 0.35 15.25 4.57
N LEU A 253 0.04 14.88 5.81
CA LEU A 253 -1.34 14.63 6.25
C LEU A 253 -2.19 15.89 6.19
N LEU A 254 -1.66 17.03 6.67
CA LEU A 254 -2.35 18.33 6.64
C LEU A 254 -2.68 18.80 5.22
N ARG A 255 -1.94 18.35 4.20
CA ARG A 255 -2.26 18.63 2.79
C ARG A 255 -3.52 17.93 2.29
N THR A 256 -4.00 16.90 2.99
CA THR A 256 -5.12 16.05 2.56
C THR A 256 -6.43 16.30 3.30
N VAL A 257 -6.40 17.00 4.43
CA VAL A 257 -7.58 17.26 5.26
C VAL A 257 -7.98 18.73 5.20
N THR A 258 -9.28 19.04 5.17
CA THR A 258 -9.77 20.42 5.22
C THR A 258 -9.55 21.05 6.60
N SER A 259 -9.79 20.27 7.66
CA SER A 259 -9.48 20.57 9.05
C SER A 259 -9.14 19.28 9.77
N ALA A 260 -8.26 19.35 10.75
CA ALA A 260 -7.93 18.25 11.65
C ALA A 260 -8.81 18.33 12.89
N CYS A 261 -9.48 17.22 13.21
CA CYS A 261 -10.29 17.06 14.41
C CYS A 261 -9.98 15.69 15.04
N VAL A 262 -10.17 15.61 16.35
CA VAL A 262 -10.05 14.37 17.12
C VAL A 262 -11.46 13.80 17.27
N ARG A 263 -11.68 12.52 16.93
CA ARG A 263 -13.01 11.91 17.08
C ARG A 263 -13.27 11.63 18.55
N THR A 264 -14.45 12.02 19.01
CA THR A 264 -14.90 11.67 20.35
C THR A 264 -15.33 10.19 20.34
N PRO A 265 -14.89 9.36 21.30
CA PRO A 265 -15.31 7.96 21.36
C PRO A 265 -16.82 7.81 21.39
N ASP A 266 -17.37 6.83 20.67
CA ASP A 266 -18.83 6.66 20.48
C ASP A 266 -19.62 6.66 21.78
N HIS A 267 -19.09 5.99 22.82
CA HIS A 267 -19.72 5.94 24.13
C HIS A 267 -19.77 7.31 24.82
N ILE A 268 -18.83 8.22 24.57
CA ILE A 268 -18.88 9.60 25.08
C ILE A 268 -19.78 10.45 24.18
N ALA A 269 -19.62 10.34 22.86
CA ALA A 269 -20.38 11.11 21.87
C ALA A 269 -21.89 10.87 21.99
N ALA A 270 -22.32 9.63 22.25
CA ALA A 270 -23.72 9.29 22.47
C ALA A 270 -24.34 10.00 23.69
N HIS A 271 -23.54 10.33 24.70
CA HIS A 271 -24.01 11.03 25.91
C HIS A 271 -23.84 12.55 25.81
N SER A 272 -22.77 13.04 25.16
CA SER A 272 -22.45 14.47 25.08
C SER A 272 -23.03 15.18 23.86
N GLY A 273 -23.36 14.45 22.78
CA GLY A 273 -23.71 15.01 21.48
C GLY A 273 -22.53 15.61 20.70
N ILE A 274 -21.31 15.53 21.25
CA ILE A 274 -20.08 16.03 20.62
C ILE A 274 -19.38 14.84 19.95
N PHE A 275 -19.30 14.87 18.62
CA PHE A 275 -18.72 13.77 17.82
C PHE A 275 -17.24 13.97 17.49
N SER A 276 -16.77 15.21 17.55
CA SER A 276 -15.38 15.54 17.31
C SER A 276 -14.98 16.82 18.02
N VAL A 277 -13.74 16.87 18.46
CA VAL A 277 -13.14 18.01 19.14
C VAL A 277 -12.08 18.64 18.23
N PRO A 278 -12.02 19.97 18.09
CA PRO A 278 -10.96 20.64 17.37
C PRO A 278 -9.58 20.31 17.94
N LEU A 279 -8.57 20.27 17.07
CA LEU A 279 -7.21 19.89 17.45
C LEU A 279 -6.63 20.81 18.54
N TYR A 280 -6.93 22.11 18.50
CA TYR A 280 -6.41 23.08 19.46
C TYR A 280 -6.87 22.83 20.90
N GLU A 281 -8.00 22.14 21.11
CA GLU A 281 -8.50 21.80 22.45
C GLU A 281 -7.81 20.56 23.01
N GLN A 282 -7.57 19.55 22.17
CA GLN A 282 -6.96 18.28 22.59
C GLN A 282 -5.43 18.36 22.66
N TYR A 283 -4.80 19.12 21.78
CA TYR A 283 -3.34 19.26 21.69
C TYR A 283 -2.92 20.74 21.72
N PRO A 284 -3.17 21.47 22.82
CA PRO A 284 -2.90 22.90 22.90
C PRO A 284 -1.40 23.21 22.75
N ASN A 285 -0.52 22.36 23.30
CA ASN A 285 0.93 22.56 23.22
C ASN A 285 1.46 22.53 21.78
N LEU A 286 0.99 21.56 20.97
CA LEU A 286 1.40 21.45 19.57
C LEU A 286 0.89 22.62 18.72
N THR A 287 -0.28 23.16 19.09
CA THR A 287 -0.86 24.33 18.43
C THR A 287 -0.10 25.60 18.80
N ASN A 288 0.26 25.78 20.06
CA ASN A 288 1.03 26.93 20.56
C ASN A 288 2.44 27.00 19.94
N GLN A 289 3.02 25.84 19.62
CA GLN A 289 4.31 25.73 18.93
C GLN A 289 4.20 25.88 17.41
N ASN A 290 3.02 26.22 16.88
CA ASN A 290 2.75 26.42 15.45
C ASN A 290 3.05 25.19 14.56
N LEU A 291 2.98 23.97 15.11
CA LEU A 291 3.17 22.74 14.33
C LEU A 291 2.00 22.47 13.37
N VAL A 292 0.81 22.90 13.77
CA VAL A 292 -0.41 22.83 12.96
C VAL A 292 -0.88 24.26 12.68
N PRO A 293 -1.07 24.65 11.40
CA PRO A 293 -1.53 25.99 11.08
C PRO A 293 -2.97 26.22 11.59
N PRO A 294 -3.34 27.44 12.00
CA PRO A 294 -4.68 27.76 12.49
C PRO A 294 -5.83 27.37 11.55
N GLU A 295 -5.57 27.40 10.23
CA GLU A 295 -6.47 26.99 9.14
C GLU A 295 -6.71 25.49 9.06
N ARG A 296 -5.91 24.67 9.74
CA ARG A 296 -6.08 23.22 9.85
C ARG A 296 -6.39 22.76 11.26
N SER A 297 -6.18 23.58 12.29
CA SER A 297 -6.47 23.22 13.69
C SER A 297 -7.93 23.44 14.10
N GLY A 298 -8.74 24.08 13.24
CA GLY A 298 -10.14 24.41 13.49
C GLY A 298 -10.36 25.81 14.08
N ILE A 299 -9.29 26.59 14.30
CA ILE A 299 -9.38 27.98 14.81
C ILE A 299 -10.02 28.90 13.76
N ARG A 300 -9.65 28.71 12.48
CA ARG A 300 -10.24 29.43 11.34
C ARG A 300 -10.42 28.51 10.14
N PRO A 301 -11.33 28.84 9.20
CA PRO A 301 -11.53 28.03 8.00
C PRO A 301 -10.27 27.95 7.13
N ALA A 302 -10.12 26.82 6.43
CA ALA A 302 -9.09 26.64 5.42
C ALA A 302 -9.25 27.60 4.24
N GLU A 303 -8.13 27.92 3.60
CA GLU A 303 -8.08 28.74 2.41
C GLU A 303 -8.89 28.09 1.27
N LEU A 304 -9.59 28.90 0.48
CA LEU A 304 -10.38 28.40 -0.65
C LEU A 304 -9.55 27.51 -1.60
N ARG A 305 -8.29 27.89 -1.87
CA ARG A 305 -7.35 27.10 -2.68
C ARG A 305 -7.17 25.69 -2.12
N HIS A 306 -7.06 25.56 -0.80
CA HIS A 306 -6.91 24.26 -0.14
C HIS A 306 -8.20 23.45 -0.13
N LEU A 307 -9.33 24.10 0.16
CA LEU A 307 -10.65 23.46 0.06
C LEU A 307 -10.88 22.90 -1.35
N CYS A 308 -10.49 23.64 -2.39
CA CYS A 308 -10.51 23.17 -3.77
C CYS A 308 -9.57 21.96 -3.97
N ARG A 309 -8.36 21.96 -3.41
CA ARG A 309 -7.46 20.80 -3.48
C ARG A 309 -8.11 19.55 -2.91
N CYS A 310 -8.64 19.62 -1.70
CA CYS A 310 -9.31 18.48 -1.06
C CYS A 310 -10.49 18.00 -1.92
N ARG A 311 -11.36 18.91 -2.38
CA ARG A 311 -12.55 18.55 -3.17
C ARG A 311 -12.22 17.95 -4.55
N ILE A 312 -11.23 18.50 -5.24
CA ILE A 312 -10.78 17.96 -6.54
C ILE A 312 -10.18 16.58 -6.35
N ARG A 313 -9.33 16.40 -5.34
CA ARG A 313 -8.73 15.09 -5.02
C ARG A 313 -9.77 14.06 -4.62
N GLU A 314 -10.74 14.42 -3.80
CA GLU A 314 -11.89 13.56 -3.44
C GLU A 314 -12.64 13.12 -4.71
N THR A 315 -12.94 14.05 -5.62
CA THR A 315 -13.61 13.75 -6.89
C THR A 315 -12.76 12.79 -7.74
N LEU A 316 -11.45 13.04 -7.86
CA LEU A 316 -10.55 12.15 -8.60
C LEU A 316 -10.44 10.77 -7.93
N HIS A 317 -10.41 10.71 -6.60
CA HIS A 317 -10.41 9.47 -5.84
C HIS A 317 -11.67 8.65 -6.19
N SER A 318 -12.87 9.23 -6.06
CA SER A 318 -14.14 8.55 -6.39
C SER A 318 -14.21 8.04 -7.83
N ASN A 319 -13.47 8.68 -8.75
CA ASN A 319 -13.42 8.30 -10.16
C ASN A 319 -12.24 7.39 -10.54
N TRP A 320 -11.50 6.82 -9.57
CA TRP A 320 -10.32 5.98 -9.82
C TRP A 320 -9.24 6.70 -10.66
N ALA A 321 -9.11 8.01 -10.44
CA ALA A 321 -8.29 8.89 -11.25
C ALA A 321 -7.12 9.50 -10.45
N LEU A 322 -6.89 9.13 -9.19
CA LEU A 322 -5.67 9.50 -8.49
C LEU A 322 -4.56 8.46 -8.72
N PRO A 323 -3.28 8.85 -8.85
CA PRO A 323 -2.82 10.22 -9.11
C PRO A 323 -2.92 10.60 -10.62
N HIS A 324 -3.06 9.63 -11.52
CA HIS A 324 -2.87 9.79 -12.97
C HIS A 324 -3.80 10.81 -13.65
N GLY A 325 -5.03 10.92 -13.18
CA GLY A 325 -6.01 11.90 -13.65
C GLY A 325 -5.61 13.34 -13.41
N ILE A 326 -4.77 13.63 -12.40
CA ILE A 326 -4.22 14.98 -12.18
C ILE A 326 -3.42 15.43 -13.40
N LYS A 327 -2.60 14.53 -13.97
CA LYS A 327 -1.79 14.83 -15.17
C LYS A 327 -2.65 15.16 -16.40
N LYS A 328 -3.90 14.71 -16.43
CA LYS A 328 -4.85 14.92 -17.53
C LYS A 328 -5.62 16.25 -17.40
N LEU A 329 -5.57 16.92 -16.25
CA LEU A 329 -6.25 18.20 -16.02
C LEU A 329 -5.60 19.31 -16.86
N GLN A 330 -6.43 20.12 -17.52
CA GLN A 330 -6.01 21.27 -18.32
C GLN A 330 -5.75 22.50 -17.43
N ILE A 331 -4.78 22.38 -16.52
CA ILE A 331 -4.37 23.41 -15.56
C ILE A 331 -2.85 23.54 -15.54
N PRO A 332 -2.28 24.67 -15.07
CA PRO A 332 -0.84 24.85 -14.94
C PRO A 332 -0.14 23.76 -14.11
N GLU A 333 1.11 23.46 -14.45
CA GLU A 333 1.91 22.40 -13.83
C GLU A 333 2.11 22.61 -12.32
N SER A 334 2.22 23.87 -11.88
CA SER A 334 2.27 24.22 -10.45
C SER A 334 0.99 23.81 -9.70
N LEU A 335 -0.19 23.97 -10.32
CA LEU A 335 -1.44 23.51 -9.74
C LEU A 335 -1.57 21.98 -9.77
N ARG A 336 -1.05 21.32 -10.81
CA ARG A 336 -0.98 19.85 -10.83
C ARG A 336 -0.09 19.33 -9.70
N SER A 337 1.10 19.91 -9.52
CA SER A 337 2.02 19.58 -8.42
C SER A 337 1.39 19.82 -7.05
N TYR A 338 0.61 20.90 -6.89
CA TYR A 338 -0.16 21.19 -5.68
C TYR A 338 -1.27 20.15 -5.40
N LEU A 339 -2.04 19.77 -6.42
CA LEU A 339 -3.07 18.72 -6.31
C LEU A 339 -2.47 17.33 -6.06
N ASP A 340 -1.27 17.07 -6.59
CA ASP A 340 -0.53 15.81 -6.44
C ASP A 340 0.34 15.78 -5.16
N LEU A 341 0.13 16.73 -4.25
CA LEU A 341 0.79 16.81 -2.94
C LEU A 341 2.32 16.99 -2.98
N LEU A 342 2.88 17.28 -4.16
CA LEU A 342 4.32 17.49 -4.35
C LEU A 342 4.76 18.87 -3.88
N GLN A 343 3.85 19.85 -3.90
CA GLN A 343 4.07 21.24 -3.49
C GLN A 343 2.90 21.74 -2.62
N ASP A 344 3.12 22.82 -1.89
CA ASP A 344 2.09 23.53 -1.10
C ASP A 344 1.91 24.97 -1.62
#